data_AF-A0AAE3MIB5-F1
#
_entry.id   AF-A0AAE3MIB5-F1
#
_cell.length_a   1.000
_cell.length_b   1.000
_cell.length_c   1.000
_cell.angle_alpha   90.00
_cell.angle_beta   90.00
_cell.angle_gamma   90.00
#
_symmetry.space_group_name_H-M   'P 1'
#
loop_
_entity.id
_entity.type
_entity.pdbx_description
1 polymer ?
#
loop_
_entity_poly.entity_id
_entity_poly.type
_entity_poly.pdbx_seq_one_letter_code
_entity_poly.pdbx_strand_id
1 'polypeptide(L)'
;NNQSNRLLSVADDGTSNSNVKDYDAISAGTYTYDNNGNMTHDPSKDSENLIKYNHLNLPQEVSVNADNRVFYHYDAVGNKLAKYVKNGTTYKTTDYIANLVYTDGQKSFFSTEEGRAIPVKNGDNT
;
A
#
# COMPACT_ATOMS: atom_id res chain seq x y z
N ASN A 1 25.28 -8.00 -15.68
CA ASN A 1 24.23 -9.05 -15.59
C ASN A 1 22.92 -8.44 -15.12
N ASN A 2 22.09 -8.01 -16.08
CA ASN A 2 20.74 -7.45 -15.85
C ASN A 2 19.69 -8.57 -15.77
N GLN A 3 19.85 -9.51 -14.82
CA GLN A 3 18.91 -10.62 -14.62
C GLN A 3 18.21 -10.57 -13.25
N SER A 4 18.13 -9.40 -12.61
CA SER A 4 17.26 -9.24 -11.45
C SER A 4 15.85 -8.83 -11.89
N ASN A 5 14.83 -9.35 -11.21
CA ASN A 5 13.44 -8.90 -11.28
C ASN A 5 13.22 -7.50 -10.65
N ARG A 6 14.25 -6.64 -10.70
CA ARG A 6 14.25 -5.30 -10.13
C ARG A 6 14.30 -4.29 -11.27
N LEU A 7 13.33 -3.40 -11.30
CA LEU A 7 13.32 -2.25 -12.19
C LEU A 7 14.41 -1.27 -11.75
N LEU A 8 15.21 -0.75 -12.68
CA LEU A 8 16.18 0.30 -12.40
C LEU A 8 15.53 1.67 -12.58
N SER A 9 14.98 1.90 -13.77
CA SER A 9 14.29 3.12 -14.16
C SER A 9 13.25 2.78 -15.22
N VAL A 10 12.22 3.61 -15.32
CA VAL A 10 11.31 3.63 -16.46
C VAL A 10 11.41 5.04 -17.04
N ALA A 11 11.39 5.13 -18.36
CA ALA A 11 11.37 6.39 -19.08
C ALA A 11 10.25 6.31 -20.10
N ASP A 12 9.40 7.33 -20.12
CA ASP A 12 8.39 7.54 -21.14
C ASP A 12 8.65 8.89 -21.80
N ASP A 13 8.78 8.88 -23.12
CA ASP A 13 9.05 10.07 -23.95
C ASP A 13 7.77 10.55 -24.65
N GLY A 14 6.61 10.00 -24.26
CA GLY A 14 5.30 10.43 -24.70
C GLY A 14 4.91 11.81 -24.16
N THR A 15 4.13 12.55 -24.94
CA THR A 15 3.57 13.83 -24.52
C THR A 15 2.62 13.63 -23.34
N SER A 16 2.89 14.31 -22.22
CA SER A 16 2.05 14.22 -21.01
C SER A 16 0.59 14.55 -21.33
N ASN A 17 -0.29 13.54 -21.27
CA ASN A 17 -1.72 13.74 -21.37
C ASN A 17 -2.30 13.83 -19.96
N SER A 18 -2.70 15.03 -19.54
CA SER A 18 -3.21 15.29 -18.18
C SER A 18 -4.46 14.48 -17.81
N ASN A 19 -5.13 13.82 -18.78
CA ASN A 19 -6.29 12.96 -18.54
C ASN A 19 -5.93 11.48 -18.35
N VAL A 20 -4.66 11.10 -18.51
CA VAL A 20 -4.17 9.73 -18.33
C VAL A 20 -3.31 9.69 -17.06
N LYS A 21 -3.66 8.79 -16.14
CA LYS A 21 -2.79 8.46 -15.00
C LYS A 21 -1.71 7.49 -15.46
N ASP A 22 -0.80 7.99 -16.28
CA ASP A 22 0.35 7.22 -16.76
C ASP A 22 1.52 7.30 -15.75
N TYR A 23 2.63 6.64 -16.08
CA TYR A 23 3.90 6.76 -15.38
C TYR A 23 4.42 8.20 -15.43
N ASP A 24 4.06 8.99 -14.42
CA ASP A 24 4.60 10.34 -14.21
C ASP A 24 5.84 10.24 -13.33
N ALA A 25 6.96 9.85 -13.93
CA ALA A 25 8.25 9.93 -13.25
C ALA A 25 8.49 11.40 -12.88
N ILE A 26 8.39 11.71 -11.59
CA ILE A 26 8.83 12.99 -11.04
C ILE A 26 10.36 12.96 -11.17
N SER A 27 10.86 13.42 -12.33
CA SER A 27 12.24 13.27 -12.80
C SER A 27 12.66 11.82 -13.09
N ALA A 28 13.76 11.63 -13.83
CA ALA A 28 14.38 10.34 -14.15
C ALA A 28 14.95 9.62 -12.90
N GLY A 29 14.09 9.38 -11.92
CA GLY A 29 14.42 8.75 -10.66
C GLY A 29 14.71 7.27 -10.82
N THR A 30 15.49 6.73 -9.90
CA THR A 30 15.88 5.33 -9.89
C THR A 30 15.12 4.62 -8.79
N TYR A 31 14.55 3.46 -9.10
CA TYR A 31 13.99 2.57 -8.09
C TYR A 31 15.12 2.05 -7.20
N THR A 32 14.94 2.12 -5.89
CA THR A 32 15.93 1.60 -4.94
C THR A 32 15.40 0.39 -4.20
N TYR A 33 16.31 -0.46 -3.75
CA TYR A 33 16.01 -1.71 -3.06
C TYR A 33 16.95 -1.92 -1.89
N ASP A 34 16.46 -2.60 -0.85
CA ASP A 34 17.32 -3.09 0.23
C ASP A 34 18.12 -4.35 -0.19
N ASN A 35 18.96 -4.84 0.73
CA ASN A 35 19.80 -6.02 0.49
C ASN A 35 18.99 -7.32 0.30
N ASN A 36 17.77 -7.37 0.81
CA ASN A 36 16.85 -8.49 0.64
C ASN A 36 16.08 -8.41 -0.69
N GLY A 37 16.26 -7.31 -1.44
CA GLY A 37 15.66 -7.10 -2.75
C GLY A 37 14.27 -6.47 -2.70
N ASN A 38 13.82 -5.96 -1.56
CA ASN A 38 12.54 -5.25 -1.50
C ASN A 38 12.70 -3.80 -1.95
N MET A 39 11.69 -3.26 -2.63
CA MET A 39 11.70 -1.88 -3.10
C MET A 39 11.60 -0.89 -1.94
N THR A 40 12.56 0.03 -1.82
CA THR A 40 12.58 1.08 -0.79
C THR A 40 12.11 2.44 -1.31
N HIS A 41 12.10 2.66 -2.62
CA HIS A 41 11.67 3.91 -3.25
C HIS A 41 11.10 3.65 -4.66
N ASP A 42 9.96 4.27 -4.97
CA ASP A 42 9.31 4.28 -6.30
C ASP A 42 9.23 5.72 -6.84
N PRO A 43 10.04 6.10 -7.83
CA PRO A 43 10.10 7.47 -8.34
C PRO A 43 8.82 7.95 -9.05
N SER A 44 7.83 7.07 -9.31
CA SER A 44 6.53 7.44 -9.89
C SER A 44 5.51 7.98 -8.88
N LYS A 45 5.88 8.07 -7.60
CA LYS A 45 4.94 8.43 -6.53
C LYS A 45 5.10 9.89 -6.10
N ASP A 46 6.23 10.18 -5.47
CA ASP A 46 6.61 11.49 -4.94
C ASP A 46 8.13 11.46 -4.72
N SER A 47 8.82 12.59 -4.74
CA SER A 47 10.26 12.62 -4.44
C SER A 47 10.61 12.11 -3.04
N GLU A 48 9.71 12.26 -2.06
CA GLU A 48 9.94 11.86 -0.67
C GLU A 48 9.36 10.49 -0.32
N ASN A 49 8.86 9.73 -1.30
CA ASN A 49 8.28 8.43 -1.00
C ASN A 49 9.33 7.45 -0.45
N LEU A 50 8.93 6.62 0.51
CA LEU A 50 9.80 5.65 1.16
C LEU A 50 8.99 4.45 1.62
N ILE A 51 9.57 3.26 1.48
CA ILE A 51 9.02 2.03 2.02
C ILE A 51 10.03 1.44 3.02
N LYS A 52 9.56 1.14 4.23
CA LYS A 52 10.33 0.47 5.27
C LYS A 52 9.77 -0.92 5.52
N TYR A 53 10.66 -1.86 5.83
CA TYR A 53 10.33 -3.25 6.08
C TYR A 53 10.67 -3.64 7.51
N ASN A 54 9.93 -4.60 8.05
CA ASN A 54 10.22 -5.20 9.36
C ASN A 54 11.22 -6.37 9.24
N HIS A 55 11.56 -6.99 10.37
CA HIS A 55 12.48 -8.12 10.45
C HIS A 55 11.96 -9.40 9.75
N LEU A 56 10.66 -9.49 9.44
CA LEU A 56 10.07 -10.56 8.64
C LEU A 56 10.08 -10.24 7.14
N ASN A 57 10.76 -9.16 6.73
CA ASN A 57 10.82 -8.71 5.34
C ASN A 57 9.44 -8.26 4.79
N LEU A 58 8.52 -7.85 5.66
CA LEU A 58 7.18 -7.36 5.30
C LEU A 58 7.12 -5.81 5.37
N PRO A 59 6.37 -5.13 4.48
CA PRO A 59 6.24 -3.68 4.53
C PRO A 59 5.62 -3.22 5.86
N GLN A 60 6.29 -2.31 6.56
CA GLN A 60 5.84 -1.79 7.86
C GLN A 60 5.33 -0.34 7.76
N GLU A 61 6.01 0.50 6.98
CA GLU A 61 5.65 1.90 6.74
C GLU A 61 5.83 2.21 5.25
N VAL A 62 4.81 2.78 4.64
CA VAL A 62 4.83 3.33 3.27
C VAL A 62 4.50 4.81 3.36
N SER A 63 5.49 5.66 3.17
CA SER A 63 5.29 7.10 2.99
C SER A 63 5.07 7.37 1.51
N VAL A 64 3.89 7.87 1.16
CA VAL A 64 3.60 8.33 -0.21
C VAL A 64 4.20 9.70 -0.41
N ASN A 65 4.10 10.56 0.61
CA ASN A 65 4.77 11.87 0.72
C ASN A 65 4.88 12.24 2.20
N ALA A 66 5.26 13.48 2.52
CA ALA A 66 5.39 13.96 3.89
C ALA A 66 4.14 13.71 4.77
N ASP A 67 2.95 13.91 4.19
CA ASP A 67 1.67 13.92 4.91
C ASP A 67 0.91 12.59 4.84
N ASN A 68 1.11 11.82 3.76
CA ASN A 68 0.34 10.63 3.45
C ASN A 68 1.17 9.37 3.71
N ARG A 69 0.72 8.57 4.67
CA ARG A 69 1.44 7.37 5.11
C ARG A 69 0.52 6.19 5.34
N VAL A 70 1.03 5.00 5.15
CA VAL A 70 0.36 3.75 5.48
C VAL A 70 1.25 2.93 6.40
N PHE A 71 0.71 2.52 7.54
CA PHE A 71 1.38 1.65 8.49
C PHE A 71 0.71 0.28 8.50
N TYR A 72 1.51 -0.77 8.62
CA TYR A 72 1.03 -2.14 8.72
C TYR A 72 1.59 -2.80 9.97
N HIS A 73 0.73 -3.55 10.65
CA HIS A 73 1.10 -4.34 11.82
C HIS A 73 0.82 -5.80 11.55
N TYR A 74 1.74 -6.64 12.02
CA TYR A 74 1.71 -8.07 11.81
C TYR A 74 1.91 -8.78 13.13
N ASP A 75 1.43 -10.02 13.21
CA ASP A 75 1.85 -10.93 14.25
C ASP A 75 3.27 -11.48 13.97
N ALA A 76 3.77 -12.31 14.89
CA ALA A 76 5.12 -12.88 14.80
C ALA A 76 5.30 -13.88 13.65
N VAL A 77 4.22 -14.39 13.05
CA VAL A 77 4.26 -15.32 11.91
C VAL A 77 3.97 -14.63 10.58
N GLY A 78 3.67 -13.33 10.59
CA GLY A 78 3.48 -12.50 9.40
C GLY A 78 2.03 -12.29 8.97
N ASN A 79 1.03 -12.71 9.76
CA ASN A 79 -0.35 -12.36 9.46
C ASN A 79 -0.58 -10.87 9.75
N LYS A 80 -1.26 -10.18 8.83
CA LYS A 80 -1.60 -8.77 9.01
C LYS A 80 -2.69 -8.64 10.07
N LEU A 81 -2.44 -7.82 11.08
CA LEU A 81 -3.37 -7.52 12.17
C LEU A 81 -4.07 -6.18 11.94
N ALA A 82 -3.34 -5.18 11.45
CA ALA A 82 -3.90 -3.84 11.24
C ALA A 82 -3.23 -3.10 10.08
N LYS A 83 -3.99 -2.15 9.53
CA LYS A 83 -3.54 -1.13 8.58
C LYS A 83 -4.04 0.23 9.04
N TYR A 84 -3.13 1.19 9.17
CA TYR A 84 -3.45 2.59 9.47
C TYR A 84 -3.08 3.46 8.28
N VAL A 85 -4.04 4.20 7.74
CA VAL A 85 -3.82 5.15 6.64
C VAL A 85 -3.96 6.55 7.18
N LYS A 86 -2.88 7.33 7.08
CA LYS A 86 -2.89 8.77 7.27
C LYS A 86 -3.00 9.45 5.91
N ASN A 87 -3.98 10.33 5.75
CA ASN A 87 -4.13 11.20 4.59
C ASN A 87 -4.28 12.65 5.09
N GLY A 88 -3.19 13.42 5.05
CA GLY A 88 -3.11 14.71 5.72
C GLY A 88 -3.40 14.59 7.22
N THR A 89 -4.51 15.19 7.67
CA THR A 89 -4.96 15.13 9.07
C THR A 89 -5.93 13.99 9.36
N THR A 90 -6.41 13.29 8.32
CA THR A 90 -7.39 12.21 8.45
C THR A 90 -6.70 10.88 8.67
N TYR A 91 -7.26 10.06 9.56
CA TYR A 91 -6.80 8.71 9.84
C TYR A 91 -7.91 7.71 9.56
N LYS A 92 -7.53 6.57 8.98
CA LYS A 92 -8.42 5.44 8.76
C LYS A 92 -7.76 4.16 9.24
N THR A 93 -8.48 3.39 10.04
CA THR A 93 -7.98 2.14 10.59
C THR A 93 -8.70 0.96 9.94
N THR A 94 -7.98 -0.11 9.66
CA THR A 94 -8.54 -1.39 9.22
C THR A 94 -7.91 -2.50 10.03
N ASP A 95 -8.73 -3.21 10.80
CA ASP A 95 -8.31 -4.32 11.65
C ASP A 95 -8.72 -5.64 11.01
N TYR A 96 -7.83 -6.62 11.10
CA TYR A 96 -7.98 -7.94 10.51
C TYR A 96 -7.97 -8.98 11.62
N ILE A 97 -9.09 -9.70 11.77
CA ILE A 97 -9.26 -10.77 12.74
C ILE A 97 -9.66 -12.02 11.98
N ALA A 98 -8.66 -12.84 11.64
CA ALA A 98 -8.82 -13.93 10.67
C ALA A 98 -9.49 -13.39 9.39
N ASN A 99 -10.64 -13.96 9.01
CA ASN A 99 -11.37 -13.56 7.80
C ASN A 99 -12.25 -12.32 7.99
N LEU A 100 -12.42 -11.84 9.23
CA LEU A 100 -13.27 -10.69 9.54
C LEU A 100 -12.47 -9.38 9.47
N VAL A 101 -13.00 -8.41 8.75
CA VAL A 101 -12.37 -7.09 8.57
C VAL A 101 -13.25 -6.01 9.19
N TYR A 102 -12.62 -5.15 9.99
CA TYR A 102 -13.21 -3.95 10.55
C TYR A 102 -12.61 -2.72 9.90
N THR A 103 -13.41 -1.67 9.77
CA THR A 103 -12.94 -0.36 9.31
C THR A 103 -13.45 0.68 10.28
N ASP A 104 -12.54 1.46 10.85
CA ASP A 104 -12.85 2.48 11.88
C ASP A 104 -13.70 1.91 13.02
N GLY A 105 -13.35 0.69 13.47
CA GLY A 105 -14.05 -0.04 14.54
C GLY A 105 -15.39 -0.67 14.15
N GLN A 106 -15.87 -0.47 12.92
CA GLN A 106 -17.14 -1.02 12.45
C GLN A 106 -16.93 -2.26 11.57
N LYS A 107 -17.84 -3.23 11.64
CA LYS A 107 -17.80 -4.43 10.79
C LYS A 107 -17.86 -4.01 9.33
N SER A 108 -16.85 -4.40 8.55
CA SER A 108 -16.75 -4.06 7.14
C SER A 108 -17.19 -5.22 6.27
N PHE A 109 -16.53 -6.38 6.41
CA PHE A 109 -16.88 -7.59 5.67
C PHE A 109 -16.22 -8.83 6.25
N PHE A 110 -16.73 -9.99 5.87
CA PHE A 110 -16.09 -11.29 6.06
C PHE A 110 -15.56 -11.81 4.74
N SER A 111 -14.30 -12.26 4.71
CA SER A 111 -13.66 -12.82 3.52
C SER A 111 -13.98 -14.31 3.39
N THR A 112 -14.36 -14.75 2.20
CA THR A 112 -14.57 -16.16 1.86
C THR A 112 -13.68 -16.52 0.67
N GLU A 113 -13.60 -17.82 0.34
CA GLU A 113 -12.86 -18.28 -0.83
C GLU A 113 -13.46 -17.74 -2.14
N GLU A 114 -14.76 -17.44 -2.13
CA GLU A 114 -15.54 -16.93 -3.26
C GLU A 114 -15.68 -15.40 -3.26
N GLY A 115 -15.17 -14.69 -2.25
CA GLY A 115 -15.20 -13.24 -2.20
C GLY A 115 -15.48 -12.65 -0.82
N ARG A 116 -16.49 -11.79 -0.72
CA ARG A 116 -16.77 -10.99 0.48
C ARG A 116 -18.25 -11.01 0.82
N ALA A 117 -18.57 -11.37 2.06
CA ALA A 117 -19.89 -11.18 2.64
C ALA A 117 -19.93 -9.84 3.38
N ILE A 118 -20.86 -8.96 2.98
CA ILE A 118 -21.03 -7.62 3.56
C ILE A 118 -22.18 -7.68 4.58
N PRO A 119 -22.00 -7.20 5.82
CA PRO A 119 -23.10 -7.07 6.76
C PRO A 119 -24.10 -6.04 6.24
N VAL A 120 -25.37 -6.44 6.15
CA VAL A 120 -26.49 -5.51 5.94
C VAL A 120 -26.61 -4.58 7.14
N LYS A 121 -26.81 -3.29 6.90
CA LYS A 121 -27.16 -2.35 7.97
C LYS A 121 -28.59 -2.66 8.42
N ASN A 122 -28.85 -2.61 9.72
CA ASN A 122 -30.20 -2.76 10.26
C ASN A 122 -31.14 -1.75 9.58
N GLY A 123 -32.02 -2.22 8.69
CA GLY A 123 -32.94 -1.40 7.91
C GLY A 123 -33.03 -1.78 6.43
N ASP A 124 -32.01 -2.43 5.88
CA ASP A 124 -31.98 -2.80 4.46
C ASP A 124 -32.57 -4.22 4.25
N ASN A 125 -33.90 -4.32 4.40
CA ASN A 125 -34.68 -5.36 3.76
C ASN A 125 -35.14 -4.83 2.38
N THR A 126 -34.24 -4.75 1.40
CA THR A 126 -34.59 -4.61 -0.03
C THR A 126 -33.57 -5.33 -0.88
#